data_AF-A0A821ETW3-F1
#
_entry.id   AF-A0A821ETW3-F1
#
_cell.length_a   1.000
_cell.length_b   1.000
_cell.length_c   1.000
_cell.angle_alpha   90.00
_cell.angle_beta   90.00
_cell.angle_gamma   90.00
#
_symmetry.space_group_name_H-M   'P 1'
#
loop_
_entity.id
_entity.type
_entity.pdbx_description
1 polymer ?
#
loop_
_entity_poly.entity_id
_entity_poly.type
_entity_poly.pdbx_seq_one_letter_code
_entity_poly.pdbx_strand_id
1 'polypeptide(L)'
;KRRESLSKLEELQQLADKIRVLECPQSTDNLEELKAVLASGLSKRDVSDDKELKEEIIKKKQEIEILEKQGKCKSVIKRQESLSTLEQLLGLIDKIKALESAKSIDNLEELKTTLINGLSERDLGDEKELKEEIIKRKQEIETLTNKGKHKAAEKRRNSLSTLEELQVLTNKIKALESSNISISNEISHDNGIIISGRREDDIITKERVRNLYNDFSLMPPCSEKSLINLLFLIALKLNDEAIVSENNIITADEIETEIAKEFQFFKERLNIEELQSTQVENFMGTVLVNIKHQNWKLAFSTLENILKLIRPLNIPELFRLFQKVDETAQLVRGEDIILLLGGTGAGKSTTIHFLGGSQLKEIKVSGLNHIHPVEIRNPDLKKISTTPFARSETRCIIPVRVHFKDVGGYSNESIVLCDSPGFEDTSGSEVDIANGIGIVKAIKG
;
A
#
# COMPACT_ATOMS: atom_id res chain seq x y z
N LYS A 1 -40.97 -12.77 27.30
CA LYS A 1 -39.60 -13.34 27.29
C LYS A 1 -39.30 -14.26 26.09
N ARG A 2 -39.68 -15.56 26.03
CA ARG A 2 -39.36 -16.42 24.85
C ARG A 2 -39.98 -15.96 23.52
N ARG A 3 -41.24 -15.48 23.52
CA ARG A 3 -41.89 -14.91 22.33
C ARG A 3 -41.27 -13.59 21.86
N GLU A 4 -40.93 -12.68 22.79
CA GLU A 4 -40.17 -11.44 22.47
C GLU A 4 -38.80 -11.72 21.86
N SER A 5 -38.08 -12.74 22.34
CA SER A 5 -36.77 -13.09 21.79
C SER A 5 -36.84 -13.68 20.38
N LEU A 6 -37.97 -14.28 20.00
CA LEU A 6 -38.18 -14.81 18.64
C LEU A 6 -38.52 -13.69 17.65
N SER A 7 -39.43 -12.79 18.03
CA SER A 7 -39.80 -11.65 17.17
C SER A 7 -38.62 -10.73 16.88
N LYS A 8 -37.74 -10.46 17.88
CA LYS A 8 -36.50 -9.72 17.64
C LYS A 8 -35.54 -10.43 16.68
N LEU A 9 -35.56 -11.77 16.61
CA LEU A 9 -34.69 -12.54 15.72
C LEU A 9 -35.21 -12.51 14.28
N GLU A 10 -36.53 -12.64 14.10
CA GLU A 10 -37.19 -12.54 12.79
C GLU A 10 -37.01 -11.15 12.17
N GLU A 11 -37.09 -10.09 12.97
CA GLU A 11 -36.84 -8.72 12.51
C GLU A 11 -35.38 -8.43 12.14
N LEU A 12 -34.42 -9.14 12.76
CA LEU A 12 -33.00 -9.08 12.41
C LEU A 12 -32.71 -9.84 11.12
N GLN A 13 -33.38 -10.97 10.91
CA GLN A 13 -33.27 -11.75 9.68
C GLN A 13 -33.81 -10.93 8.48
N GLN A 14 -34.96 -10.28 8.63
CA GLN A 14 -35.51 -9.39 7.61
C GLN A 14 -34.60 -8.21 7.28
N LEU A 15 -33.86 -7.69 8.28
CA LEU A 15 -32.88 -6.64 8.06
C LEU A 15 -31.68 -7.18 7.27
N ALA A 16 -31.14 -8.35 7.65
CA ALA A 16 -30.03 -8.99 6.94
C ALA A 16 -30.38 -9.31 5.48
N ASP A 17 -31.61 -9.76 5.21
CA ASP A 17 -32.07 -10.04 3.84
C ASP A 17 -32.22 -8.75 3.01
N LYS A 18 -32.65 -7.64 3.61
CA LYS A 18 -32.65 -6.32 2.96
C LYS A 18 -31.24 -5.83 2.66
N ILE A 19 -30.29 -6.04 3.57
CA ILE A 19 -28.87 -5.69 3.36
C ILE A 19 -28.30 -6.45 2.16
N ARG A 20 -28.56 -7.76 2.06
CA ARG A 20 -28.13 -8.59 0.92
C ARG A 20 -28.68 -8.12 -0.43
N VAL A 21 -29.92 -7.65 -0.47
CA VAL A 21 -30.52 -7.11 -1.71
C VAL A 21 -29.82 -5.80 -2.14
N LEU A 22 -29.40 -4.98 -1.17
CA LEU A 22 -28.69 -3.70 -1.41
C LEU A 22 -27.18 -3.88 -1.64
N GLU A 23 -26.64 -5.08 -1.45
CA GLU A 23 -25.27 -5.44 -1.83
C GLU A 23 -25.11 -5.65 -3.35
N CYS A 24 -26.20 -5.67 -4.12
CA CYS A 24 -26.17 -5.84 -5.57
C CYS A 24 -25.60 -4.58 -6.28
N PRO A 25 -24.64 -4.70 -7.23
CA PRO A 25 -23.82 -3.59 -7.74
C PRO A 25 -24.51 -2.62 -8.73
N GLN A 26 -25.83 -2.63 -8.83
CA GLN A 26 -26.57 -1.83 -9.82
C GLN A 26 -27.40 -0.70 -9.19
N SER A 27 -26.74 0.28 -8.57
CA SER A 27 -27.05 1.72 -8.68
C SER A 27 -26.20 2.52 -7.69
N THR A 28 -25.59 3.60 -8.16
CA THR A 28 -24.96 4.64 -7.35
C THR A 28 -25.99 5.55 -6.64
N ASP A 29 -27.29 5.30 -6.85
CA ASP A 29 -28.39 6.18 -6.43
C ASP A 29 -28.93 5.91 -5.02
N ASN A 30 -28.38 4.94 -4.30
CA ASN A 30 -28.96 4.46 -3.04
C ASN A 30 -28.23 4.89 -1.76
N LEU A 31 -27.44 5.97 -1.77
CA LEU A 31 -26.74 6.44 -0.56
C LEU A 31 -27.72 6.76 0.59
N GLU A 32 -28.84 7.41 0.28
CA GLU A 32 -29.86 7.73 1.30
C GLU A 32 -30.61 6.49 1.79
N GLU A 33 -30.83 5.50 0.92
CA GLU A 33 -31.43 4.23 1.32
C GLU A 33 -30.49 3.42 2.22
N LEU A 34 -29.18 3.38 1.91
CA LEU A 34 -28.16 2.74 2.73
C LEU A 34 -28.03 3.42 4.10
N LYS A 35 -28.06 4.76 4.15
CA LYS A 35 -28.08 5.52 5.41
C LYS A 35 -29.32 5.21 6.26
N ALA A 36 -30.49 5.10 5.63
CA ALA A 36 -31.72 4.74 6.33
C ALA A 36 -31.67 3.31 6.90
N VAL A 37 -31.11 2.36 6.14
CA VAL A 37 -30.90 0.98 6.60
C VAL A 37 -29.91 0.91 7.75
N LEU A 38 -28.80 1.64 7.68
CA LEU A 38 -27.82 1.73 8.75
C LEU A 38 -28.43 2.34 10.02
N ALA A 39 -29.14 3.46 9.91
CA ALA A 39 -29.79 4.11 11.05
C ALA A 39 -30.82 3.19 11.73
N SER A 40 -31.61 2.44 10.94
CA SER A 40 -32.55 1.45 11.46
C SER A 40 -31.82 0.30 12.18
N GLY A 41 -30.69 -0.17 11.63
CA GLY A 41 -29.89 -1.24 12.23
C GLY A 41 -29.23 -0.84 13.55
N LEU A 42 -28.66 0.36 13.62
CA LEU A 42 -28.01 0.92 14.80
C LEU A 42 -29.02 1.17 15.93
N SER A 43 -30.18 1.78 15.62
CA SER A 43 -31.24 2.01 16.60
C SER A 43 -31.79 0.73 17.23
N LYS A 44 -31.89 -0.37 16.47
CA LYS A 44 -32.34 -1.67 17.00
C LYS A 44 -31.37 -2.31 18.00
N ARG A 45 -30.11 -1.86 18.02
CA ARG A 45 -29.03 -2.42 18.84
C ARG A 45 -28.63 -1.52 20.00
N ASP A 46 -29.30 -0.37 20.17
CA ASP A 46 -28.89 0.68 21.12
C ASP A 46 -27.41 1.08 20.93
N VAL A 47 -26.96 1.17 19.68
CA VAL A 47 -25.61 1.62 19.32
C VAL A 47 -25.73 2.96 18.60
N SER A 48 -24.97 3.96 19.05
CA SER A 48 -25.10 5.34 18.59
C SER A 48 -24.12 5.73 17.48
N ASP A 49 -22.93 5.12 17.44
CA ASP A 49 -21.89 5.43 16.44
C ASP A 49 -20.99 4.23 16.06
N ASP A 50 -20.09 4.46 15.10
CA ASP A 50 -19.13 3.47 14.58
C ASP A 50 -18.19 2.93 15.67
N LYS A 51 -17.79 3.80 16.61
CA LYS A 51 -16.87 3.44 17.68
C LYS A 51 -17.55 2.47 18.66
N GLU A 52 -18.76 2.79 19.07
CA GLU A 52 -19.57 1.94 19.95
C GLU A 52 -19.91 0.60 19.28
N LEU A 53 -20.12 0.59 17.95
CA LEU A 53 -20.32 -0.64 17.18
C LEU A 53 -19.09 -1.55 17.23
N LYS A 54 -17.90 -0.99 17.02
CA LYS A 54 -16.62 -1.73 17.07
C LYS A 54 -16.36 -2.30 18.46
N GLU A 55 -16.61 -1.52 19.51
CA GLU A 55 -16.49 -1.97 20.90
C GLU A 55 -17.43 -3.14 21.22
N GLU A 56 -18.69 -3.08 20.75
CA GLU A 56 -19.65 -4.17 20.95
C GLU A 56 -19.28 -5.44 20.15
N ILE A 57 -18.71 -5.30 18.94
CA ILE A 57 -18.15 -6.43 18.17
C ILE A 57 -17.03 -7.13 18.93
N ILE A 58 -16.07 -6.36 19.47
CA ILE A 58 -14.94 -6.89 20.24
C ILE A 58 -15.45 -7.65 21.46
N LYS A 59 -16.37 -7.04 22.22
CA LYS A 59 -16.99 -7.66 23.40
C LYS A 59 -17.70 -8.96 23.05
N LYS A 60 -18.43 -9.00 21.92
CA LYS A 60 -19.12 -10.22 21.46
C LYS A 60 -18.16 -11.33 21.05
N LYS A 61 -17.04 -11.00 20.40
CA LYS A 61 -15.98 -11.98 20.08
C LYS A 61 -15.38 -12.60 21.34
N GLN A 62 -15.10 -11.79 22.36
CA GLN A 62 -14.61 -12.28 23.65
C GLN A 62 -15.64 -13.17 24.38
N GLU A 63 -16.92 -12.81 24.36
CA GLU A 63 -17.99 -13.64 24.92
C GLU A 63 -18.08 -15.01 24.23
N ILE A 64 -17.93 -15.06 22.90
CA ILE A 64 -17.94 -16.31 22.13
C ILE A 64 -16.76 -17.21 22.54
N GLU A 65 -15.56 -16.65 22.62
CA GLU A 65 -14.36 -17.41 23.01
C GLU A 65 -14.49 -18.04 24.41
N ILE A 66 -15.08 -17.30 25.36
CA ILE A 66 -15.36 -17.82 26.71
C ILE A 66 -16.38 -18.97 26.65
N LEU A 67 -17.44 -18.84 25.85
CA LEU A 67 -18.48 -19.87 25.72
C LEU A 67 -17.97 -21.14 25.01
N GLU A 68 -17.05 -21.00 24.05
CA GLU A 68 -16.36 -22.10 23.39
C GLU A 68 -15.49 -22.88 24.38
N LYS A 69 -14.70 -22.19 25.20
CA LYS A 69 -13.90 -22.82 26.27
C LYS A 69 -14.77 -23.55 27.30
N GLN A 70 -16.02 -23.15 27.46
CA GLN A 70 -17.00 -23.78 28.35
C GLN A 70 -17.82 -24.90 27.68
N GLY A 71 -17.61 -25.20 26.39
CA GLY A 71 -18.34 -26.24 25.67
C GLY A 71 -19.83 -25.95 25.44
N LYS A 72 -20.25 -24.67 25.48
CA LYS A 72 -21.67 -24.27 25.39
C LYS A 72 -22.12 -24.01 23.94
N CYS A 73 -22.08 -25.03 23.08
CA CYS A 73 -22.30 -24.89 21.63
C CYS A 73 -23.60 -24.16 21.24
N LYS A 74 -24.73 -24.40 21.92
CA LYS A 74 -26.00 -23.71 21.62
C LYS A 74 -25.96 -22.20 21.88
N SER A 75 -25.16 -21.77 22.86
CA SER A 75 -25.00 -20.35 23.18
C SER A 75 -24.02 -19.67 22.22
N VAL A 76 -23.01 -20.41 21.76
CA VAL A 76 -22.05 -19.96 20.74
C VAL A 76 -22.77 -19.63 19.42
N ILE A 77 -23.59 -20.54 18.90
CA ILE A 77 -24.32 -20.34 17.63
C ILE A 77 -25.18 -19.06 17.69
N LYS A 78 -25.97 -18.90 18.75
CA LYS A 78 -26.82 -17.71 18.93
C LYS A 78 -26.00 -16.40 19.01
N ARG A 79 -24.79 -16.44 19.57
CA ARG A 79 -23.91 -15.28 19.65
C ARG A 79 -23.20 -15.01 18.33
N GLN A 80 -22.83 -16.04 17.57
CA GLN A 80 -22.27 -15.93 16.23
C GLN A 80 -23.25 -15.29 15.24
N GLU A 81 -24.53 -15.68 15.27
CA GLU A 81 -25.58 -15.03 14.46
C GLU A 81 -25.68 -13.53 14.76
N SER A 82 -25.66 -13.17 16.05
CA SER A 82 -25.67 -11.76 16.45
C SER A 82 -24.39 -11.01 16.06
N LEU A 83 -23.24 -11.67 16.06
CA LEU A 83 -21.96 -11.08 15.66
C LEU A 83 -21.95 -10.80 14.15
N SER A 84 -22.42 -11.75 13.36
CA SER A 84 -22.52 -11.62 11.89
C SER A 84 -23.34 -10.39 11.49
N THR A 85 -24.46 -10.11 12.19
CA THR A 85 -25.25 -8.91 11.91
C THR A 85 -24.48 -7.61 12.22
N LEU A 86 -23.68 -7.58 13.29
CA LEU A 86 -22.88 -6.39 13.64
C LEU A 86 -21.77 -6.16 12.63
N GLU A 87 -21.12 -7.23 12.15
CA GLU A 87 -20.10 -7.16 11.11
C GLU A 87 -20.69 -6.69 9.76
N GLN A 88 -21.93 -7.07 9.43
CA GLN A 88 -22.65 -6.54 8.27
C GLN A 88 -22.93 -5.03 8.39
N LEU A 89 -23.33 -4.55 9.57
CA LEU A 89 -23.54 -3.11 9.80
C LEU A 89 -22.23 -2.32 9.67
N LEU A 90 -21.11 -2.90 10.14
CA LEU A 90 -19.79 -2.29 9.97
C LEU A 90 -19.39 -2.21 8.49
N GLY A 91 -19.63 -3.28 7.72
CA GLY A 91 -19.39 -3.27 6.27
C GLY A 91 -20.23 -2.22 5.52
N LEU A 92 -21.46 -1.95 5.98
CA LEU A 92 -22.28 -0.86 5.43
C LEU A 92 -21.73 0.53 5.74
N ILE A 93 -21.18 0.75 6.95
CA ILE A 93 -20.51 2.01 7.31
C ILE A 93 -19.34 2.26 6.36
N ASP A 94 -18.50 1.25 6.13
CA ASP A 94 -17.36 1.35 5.23
C ASP A 94 -17.80 1.63 3.78
N LYS A 95 -18.87 0.99 3.31
CA LYS A 95 -19.45 1.24 1.98
C LYS A 95 -20.01 2.66 1.84
N ILE A 96 -20.68 3.17 2.87
CA ILE A 96 -21.20 4.56 2.90
C ILE A 96 -20.04 5.55 2.87
N LYS A 97 -19.01 5.36 3.70
CA LYS A 97 -17.79 6.20 3.71
C LYS A 97 -17.11 6.20 2.33
N ALA A 98 -17.00 5.03 1.69
CA ALA A 98 -16.44 4.91 0.35
C ALA A 98 -17.27 5.68 -0.70
N LEU A 99 -18.60 5.56 -0.67
CA LEU A 99 -19.49 6.30 -1.60
C LEU A 99 -19.46 7.82 -1.36
N GLU A 100 -19.38 8.27 -0.12
CA GLU A 100 -19.22 9.69 0.22
C GLU A 100 -17.88 10.24 -0.26
N SER A 101 -16.81 9.45 -0.13
CA SER A 101 -15.50 9.82 -0.68
C SER A 101 -15.50 9.89 -2.20
N ALA A 102 -16.19 8.96 -2.90
CA ALA A 102 -16.33 8.97 -4.35
C ALA A 102 -17.09 10.21 -4.83
N LYS A 103 -18.19 10.58 -4.16
CA LYS A 103 -18.97 11.79 -4.49
C LYS A 103 -18.18 13.09 -4.23
N SER A 104 -17.28 13.10 -3.25
CA SER A 104 -16.35 14.21 -3.02
C SER A 104 -15.33 14.36 -4.16
N ILE A 105 -14.89 13.22 -4.72
CA ILE A 105 -13.92 13.17 -5.84
C ILE A 105 -14.58 13.63 -7.16
N ASP A 106 -15.80 13.20 -7.46
CA ASP A 106 -16.51 13.64 -8.68
C ASP A 106 -16.72 15.17 -8.70
N ASN A 107 -17.08 15.75 -7.55
CA ASN A 107 -17.17 17.20 -7.39
C ASN A 107 -15.81 17.90 -7.54
N LEU A 108 -14.71 17.26 -7.12
CA LEU A 108 -13.37 17.81 -7.24
C LEU A 108 -12.93 17.91 -8.71
N GLU A 109 -13.20 16.88 -9.51
CA GLU A 109 -12.88 16.86 -10.94
C GLU A 109 -13.71 17.88 -11.75
N GLU A 110 -14.99 18.06 -11.41
CA GLU A 110 -15.83 19.11 -12.01
C GLU A 110 -15.28 20.51 -11.68
N LEU A 111 -14.86 20.74 -10.43
CA LEU A 111 -14.24 22.01 -10.01
C LEU A 111 -12.88 22.23 -10.68
N LYS A 112 -12.06 21.18 -10.85
CA LYS A 112 -10.78 21.25 -11.58
C LYS A 112 -10.98 21.58 -13.05
N THR A 113 -11.95 20.94 -13.70
CA THR A 113 -12.31 21.22 -15.10
C THR A 113 -12.79 22.66 -15.26
N THR A 114 -13.61 23.15 -14.33
CA THR A 114 -14.08 24.55 -14.32
C THR A 114 -12.91 25.53 -14.14
N LEU A 115 -11.95 25.21 -13.27
CA LEU A 115 -10.76 26.03 -13.06
C LEU A 115 -9.86 26.06 -14.32
N ILE A 116 -9.60 24.91 -14.93
CA ILE A 116 -8.77 24.79 -16.15
C ILE A 116 -9.39 25.59 -17.30
N ASN A 117 -10.69 25.48 -17.52
CA ASN A 117 -11.40 26.26 -18.54
C ASN A 117 -11.30 27.76 -18.25
N GLY A 118 -11.53 28.17 -17.01
CA GLY A 118 -11.46 29.59 -16.61
C GLY A 118 -10.06 30.21 -16.69
N LEU A 119 -9.00 29.42 -16.47
CA LEU A 119 -7.61 29.84 -16.67
C LEU A 119 -7.26 29.92 -18.16
N SER A 120 -7.68 28.94 -18.95
CA SER A 120 -7.43 28.87 -20.39
C SER A 120 -8.10 30.01 -21.17
N GLU A 121 -9.33 30.40 -20.81
CA GLU A 121 -10.02 31.55 -21.39
C GLU A 121 -9.28 32.89 -21.19
N ARG A 122 -8.27 32.91 -20.31
CA ARG A 122 -7.54 34.12 -19.90
C ARG A 122 -6.05 34.04 -20.19
N ASP A 123 -5.60 33.02 -20.92
CA ASP A 123 -4.19 32.77 -21.23
C ASP A 123 -3.31 32.67 -19.97
N LEU A 124 -3.84 32.09 -18.89
CA LEU A 124 -3.10 31.85 -17.64
C LEU A 124 -2.75 30.36 -17.54
N GLY A 125 -1.47 30.06 -17.31
CA GLY A 125 -0.95 28.70 -17.23
C GLY A 125 -1.05 28.05 -15.85
N ASP A 126 -1.00 28.83 -14.77
CA ASP A 126 -1.02 28.30 -13.40
C ASP A 126 -1.57 29.26 -12.33
N GLU A 127 -1.62 28.79 -11.08
CA GLU A 127 -2.04 29.58 -9.93
C GLU A 127 -1.12 30.79 -9.65
N LYS A 128 0.17 30.66 -9.94
CA LYS A 128 1.15 31.72 -9.67
C LYS A 128 0.89 32.89 -10.62
N GLU A 129 0.68 32.61 -11.90
CA GLU A 129 0.29 33.57 -12.91
C GLU A 129 -1.06 34.22 -12.60
N LEU A 130 -2.04 33.46 -12.09
CA LEU A 130 -3.32 34.01 -11.62
C LEU A 130 -3.12 35.06 -10.50
N LYS A 131 -2.28 34.77 -9.50
CA LYS A 131 -1.99 35.70 -8.41
C LYS A 131 -1.26 36.95 -8.90
N GLU A 132 -0.29 36.77 -9.78
CA GLU A 132 0.48 37.87 -10.37
C GLU A 132 -0.42 38.80 -11.22
N GLU A 133 -1.32 38.24 -12.03
CA GLU A 133 -2.27 39.04 -12.83
C GLU A 133 -3.31 39.75 -11.96
N ILE A 134 -3.77 39.14 -10.85
CA ILE A 134 -4.63 39.82 -9.85
C ILE A 134 -3.93 41.05 -9.26
N ILE A 135 -2.66 40.90 -8.84
CA ILE A 135 -1.87 42.00 -8.26
C ILE A 135 -1.70 43.13 -9.28
N LYS A 136 -1.30 42.77 -10.51
CA LYS A 136 -1.13 43.71 -11.61
C LYS A 136 -2.41 44.49 -11.93
N ARG A 137 -3.56 43.81 -11.98
CA ARG A 137 -4.87 44.46 -12.22
C ARG A 137 -5.27 45.40 -11.09
N LYS A 138 -4.98 45.07 -9.83
CA LYS A 138 -5.21 45.97 -8.69
C LYS A 138 -4.41 47.26 -8.84
N GLN A 139 -3.13 47.16 -9.20
CA GLN A 139 -2.26 48.31 -9.43
C GLN A 139 -2.71 49.17 -10.63
N GLU A 140 -3.17 48.56 -11.72
CA GLU A 140 -3.73 49.27 -12.88
C GLU A 140 -4.99 50.07 -12.51
N ILE A 141 -5.90 49.46 -11.74
CA ILE A 141 -7.13 50.12 -11.27
C ILE A 141 -6.80 51.34 -10.41
N GLU A 142 -5.85 51.21 -9.50
CA GLU A 142 -5.38 52.31 -8.64
C GLU A 142 -4.80 53.45 -9.49
N THR A 143 -3.94 53.12 -10.45
CA THR A 143 -3.33 54.09 -11.36
C THR A 143 -4.37 54.83 -12.22
N LEU A 144 -5.39 54.12 -12.72
CA LEU A 144 -6.47 54.71 -13.51
C LEU A 144 -7.39 55.59 -12.67
N THR A 145 -7.64 55.20 -11.42
CA THR A 145 -8.43 55.96 -10.47
C THR A 145 -7.74 57.29 -10.12
N ASN A 146 -6.44 57.24 -9.84
CA ASN A 146 -5.62 58.43 -9.55
C ASN A 146 -5.52 59.39 -10.75
N LYS A 147 -5.66 58.87 -11.97
CA LYS A 147 -5.70 59.67 -13.22
C LYS A 147 -7.10 60.17 -13.60
N GLY A 148 -8.11 59.98 -12.75
CA GLY A 148 -9.49 60.41 -13.01
C GLY A 148 -10.22 59.64 -14.12
N LYS A 149 -9.68 58.50 -14.58
CA LYS A 149 -10.25 57.69 -15.67
C LYS A 149 -11.25 56.65 -15.15
N HIS A 150 -12.32 57.12 -14.52
CA HIS A 150 -13.27 56.27 -13.78
C HIS A 150 -13.91 55.14 -14.63
N LYS A 151 -14.34 55.42 -15.87
CA LYS A 151 -14.92 54.39 -16.76
C LYS A 151 -13.95 53.26 -17.11
N ALA A 152 -12.67 53.58 -17.30
CA ALA A 152 -11.64 52.57 -17.60
C ALA A 152 -11.30 51.74 -16.36
N ALA A 153 -11.25 52.38 -15.18
CA ALA A 153 -11.06 51.69 -13.91
C ALA A 153 -12.21 50.72 -13.60
N GLU A 154 -13.45 51.10 -13.91
CA GLU A 154 -14.64 50.27 -13.72
C GLU A 154 -14.63 49.02 -14.62
N LYS A 155 -14.28 49.17 -15.91
CA LYS A 155 -14.12 48.02 -16.82
C LYS A 155 -13.05 47.04 -16.30
N ARG A 156 -11.97 47.56 -15.71
CA ARG A 156 -10.92 46.73 -15.10
C ARG A 156 -11.35 46.06 -13.79
N ARG A 157 -12.22 46.69 -12.99
CA ARG A 157 -12.81 46.07 -11.78
C ARG A 157 -13.66 44.85 -12.11
N ASN A 158 -14.47 44.89 -13.17
CA ASN A 158 -15.27 43.73 -13.57
C ASN A 158 -14.39 42.54 -13.98
N SER A 159 -13.28 42.81 -14.67
CA SER A 159 -12.30 41.77 -15.00
C SER A 159 -11.53 41.26 -13.78
N LEU A 160 -11.31 42.10 -12.76
CA LEU A 160 -10.70 41.69 -11.50
C LEU A 160 -11.63 40.78 -10.67
N SER A 161 -12.92 41.12 -10.58
CA SER A 161 -13.94 40.32 -9.85
C SER A 161 -13.91 38.85 -10.28
N THR A 162 -13.85 38.63 -11.58
CA THR A 162 -13.84 37.28 -12.14
C THR A 162 -12.51 36.52 -11.96
N LEU A 163 -11.37 37.24 -11.82
CA LEU A 163 -10.10 36.60 -11.39
C LEU A 163 -10.15 36.21 -9.91
N GLU A 164 -10.79 37.04 -9.08
CA GLU A 164 -10.98 36.74 -7.66
C GLU A 164 -11.91 35.54 -7.44
N GLU A 165 -12.93 35.34 -8.29
CA GLU A 165 -13.75 34.13 -8.32
C GLU A 165 -12.93 32.86 -8.62
N LEU A 166 -12.02 32.91 -9.62
CA LEU A 166 -11.11 31.80 -9.91
C LEU A 166 -10.17 31.51 -8.73
N GLN A 167 -9.68 32.54 -8.04
CA GLN A 167 -8.85 32.37 -6.86
C GLN A 167 -9.60 31.70 -5.69
N VAL A 168 -10.89 32.03 -5.50
CA VAL A 168 -11.76 31.36 -4.53
C VAL A 168 -11.94 29.88 -4.91
N LEU A 169 -12.13 29.59 -6.20
CA LEU A 169 -12.24 28.22 -6.71
C LEU A 169 -10.96 27.41 -6.44
N THR A 170 -9.78 27.98 -6.69
CA THR A 170 -8.49 27.36 -6.38
C THR A 170 -8.35 27.02 -4.90
N ASN A 171 -8.76 27.94 -4.01
CA ASN A 171 -8.71 27.70 -2.57
C ASN A 171 -9.67 26.59 -2.13
N LYS A 172 -10.85 26.51 -2.76
CA LYS A 172 -11.83 25.44 -2.50
C LYS A 172 -11.31 24.06 -2.90
N ILE A 173 -10.64 23.97 -4.06
CA ILE A 173 -9.99 22.73 -4.53
C ILE A 173 -8.91 22.29 -3.53
N LYS A 174 -8.03 23.20 -3.09
CA LYS A 174 -7.00 22.88 -2.08
C LYS A 174 -7.58 22.39 -0.76
N ALA A 175 -8.67 23.00 -0.28
CA ALA A 175 -9.33 22.58 0.94
C ALA A 175 -9.91 21.14 0.83
N LEU A 176 -10.48 20.80 -0.33
CA LEU A 176 -10.99 19.46 -0.62
C LEU A 176 -9.86 18.43 -0.75
N GLU A 177 -8.76 18.76 -1.42
CA GLU A 177 -7.58 17.90 -1.51
C GLU A 177 -6.98 17.61 -0.13
N SER A 178 -6.88 18.64 0.73
CA SER A 178 -6.41 18.50 2.12
C SER A 178 -7.32 17.59 2.96
N SER A 179 -8.64 17.66 2.72
CA SER A 179 -9.64 16.87 3.43
C SER A 179 -9.64 15.41 2.96
N ASN A 180 -9.51 15.16 1.65
CA ASN A 180 -9.40 13.81 1.09
C ASN A 180 -8.11 13.10 1.55
N ILE A 181 -7.00 13.83 1.69
CA ILE A 181 -5.76 13.28 2.27
C ILE A 181 -6.00 12.82 3.72
N SER A 182 -6.73 13.60 4.52
CA SER A 182 -7.04 13.24 5.91
C SER A 182 -7.96 12.00 6.01
N ILE A 183 -8.98 11.91 5.17
CA ILE A 183 -9.90 10.75 5.11
C ILE A 183 -9.16 9.47 4.67
N SER A 184 -8.24 9.58 3.70
CA SER A 184 -7.42 8.43 3.30
C SER A 184 -6.51 7.91 4.42
N ASN A 185 -6.09 8.79 5.33
CA ASN A 185 -5.31 8.41 6.50
C ASN A 185 -6.17 7.82 7.63
N GLU A 186 -7.43 8.25 7.82
CA GLU A 186 -8.32 7.68 8.83
C GLU A 186 -8.84 6.28 8.46
N ILE A 187 -9.17 6.04 7.19
CA ILE A 187 -9.58 4.71 6.70
C ILE A 187 -8.43 3.69 6.88
N SER A 188 -7.17 4.16 6.88
CA SER A 188 -5.98 3.32 7.06
C SER A 188 -5.72 2.86 8.50
N HIS A 189 -6.36 3.48 9.50
CA HIS A 189 -6.14 3.14 10.91
C HIS A 189 -7.16 2.19 11.51
N ASP A 190 -8.32 2.01 10.88
CA ASP A 190 -9.49 1.46 11.58
C ASP A 190 -10.05 0.15 10.99
N ASN A 191 -9.37 -0.38 9.97
CA ASN A 191 -9.46 -1.78 9.56
C ASN A 191 -8.13 -2.44 9.91
N GLY A 192 -8.17 -3.54 10.66
CA GLY A 192 -7.00 -4.28 11.18
C GLY A 192 -6.08 -4.92 10.13
N ILE A 193 -5.90 -4.28 8.99
CA ILE A 193 -4.79 -4.49 8.08
C ILE A 193 -3.71 -3.52 8.54
N ILE A 194 -2.70 -4.06 9.23
CA ILE A 194 -1.45 -3.36 9.44
C ILE A 194 -0.90 -3.03 8.05
N ILE A 195 -1.16 -1.83 7.54
CA ILE A 195 -0.41 -1.28 6.42
C ILE A 195 0.98 -1.05 7.00
N SER A 196 1.81 -2.08 6.82
CA SER A 196 3.23 -2.07 7.12
C SER A 196 3.80 -0.74 6.69
N GLY A 197 4.39 -0.01 7.65
CA GLY A 197 4.90 1.35 7.48
C GLY A 197 5.64 1.60 6.17
N ARG A 198 5.48 2.84 5.69
CA ARG A 198 6.12 3.44 4.51
C ARG A 198 7.52 2.87 4.29
N ARG A 199 7.71 2.22 3.16
CA ARG A 199 9.01 1.70 2.73
C ARG A 199 9.85 2.85 2.17
N GLU A 200 11.12 2.91 2.54
CA GLU A 200 12.13 3.57 1.69
C GLU A 200 12.42 2.73 0.41
N ASP A 201 11.86 1.51 0.31
CA ASP A 201 11.85 0.64 -0.90
C ASP A 201 10.81 1.05 -1.97
N ASP A 202 10.28 2.27 -1.93
CA ASP A 202 9.34 2.76 -2.94
C ASP A 202 9.99 2.97 -4.33
N ILE A 203 11.29 2.71 -4.45
CA ILE A 203 12.04 2.72 -5.72
C ILE A 203 12.03 1.31 -6.30
N ILE A 204 11.33 1.13 -7.42
CA ILE A 204 11.35 -0.13 -8.17
C ILE A 204 12.73 -0.29 -8.82
N THR A 205 13.55 -1.20 -8.30
CA THR A 205 14.91 -1.40 -8.80
C THR A 205 14.93 -1.99 -10.23
N LYS A 206 16.00 -1.73 -11.00
CA LYS A 206 16.20 -2.33 -12.33
C LYS A 206 16.23 -3.87 -12.29
N GLU A 207 16.79 -4.43 -11.22
CA GLU A 207 16.79 -5.88 -10.98
C GLU A 207 15.35 -6.40 -10.86
N ARG A 208 14.50 -5.68 -10.13
CA ARG A 208 13.10 -6.04 -9.98
C ARG A 208 12.34 -6.00 -11.30
N VAL A 209 12.55 -4.97 -12.13
CA VAL A 209 11.97 -4.89 -13.49
C VAL A 209 12.38 -6.10 -14.33
N ARG A 210 13.68 -6.44 -14.33
CA ARG A 210 14.21 -7.61 -15.05
C ARG A 210 13.62 -8.92 -14.53
N ASN A 211 13.48 -9.07 -13.22
CA ASN A 211 12.90 -10.26 -12.62
C ASN A 211 11.43 -10.44 -13.03
N LEU A 212 10.62 -9.37 -13.01
CA LEU A 212 9.24 -9.41 -13.50
C LEU A 212 9.20 -9.88 -14.97
N TYR A 213 10.04 -9.31 -15.83
CA TYR A 213 10.14 -9.71 -17.24
C TYR A 213 10.45 -11.21 -17.40
N ASN A 214 11.50 -11.67 -16.73
CA ASN A 214 11.91 -13.07 -16.78
C ASN A 214 10.79 -13.99 -16.28
N ASP A 215 10.11 -13.59 -15.20
CA ASP A 215 9.04 -14.38 -14.58
C ASP A 215 7.87 -14.58 -15.54
N PHE A 216 7.33 -13.52 -16.16
CA PHE A 216 6.17 -13.70 -17.04
C PHE A 216 6.53 -14.28 -18.42
N SER A 217 7.77 -14.04 -18.90
CA SER A 217 8.19 -14.46 -20.24
C SER A 217 8.15 -15.97 -20.46
N LEU A 218 8.42 -16.74 -19.39
CA LEU A 218 8.45 -18.20 -19.40
C LEU A 218 7.11 -18.84 -19.03
N MET A 219 6.14 -18.04 -18.58
CA MET A 219 4.86 -18.56 -18.11
C MET A 219 3.88 -18.86 -19.26
N PRO A 220 3.05 -19.91 -19.12
CA PRO A 220 1.91 -20.12 -20.01
C PRO A 220 0.86 -19.01 -19.82
N PRO A 221 -0.09 -18.83 -20.76
CA PRO A 221 -1.17 -17.84 -20.60
C PRO A 221 -2.08 -18.17 -19.40
N CYS A 222 -1.91 -17.44 -18.30
CA CYS A 222 -2.72 -17.53 -17.08
C CYS A 222 -2.88 -16.17 -16.39
N SER A 223 -3.75 -16.09 -15.37
CA SER A 223 -3.98 -14.87 -14.58
C SER A 223 -2.70 -14.36 -13.92
N GLU A 224 -1.88 -15.28 -13.40
CA GLU A 224 -0.61 -14.99 -12.78
C GLU A 224 0.38 -14.33 -13.76
N LYS A 225 0.52 -14.88 -14.97
CA LYS A 225 1.34 -14.28 -16.03
C LYS A 225 0.88 -12.87 -16.36
N SER A 226 -0.43 -12.71 -16.53
CA SER A 226 -1.04 -11.44 -16.90
C SER A 226 -0.82 -10.37 -15.82
N LEU A 227 -0.95 -10.76 -14.55
CA LEU A 227 -0.69 -9.89 -13.41
C LEU A 227 0.78 -9.46 -13.32
N ILE A 228 1.73 -10.38 -13.51
CA ILE A 228 3.16 -10.00 -13.54
C ILE A 228 3.45 -9.08 -14.73
N ASN A 229 2.87 -9.36 -15.91
CA ASN A 229 3.05 -8.51 -17.08
C ASN A 229 2.53 -7.08 -16.80
N LEU A 230 1.37 -6.97 -16.16
CA LEU A 230 0.82 -5.68 -15.74
C LEU A 230 1.72 -4.96 -14.73
N LEU A 231 2.26 -5.67 -13.74
CA LEU A 231 3.25 -5.13 -12.81
C LEU A 231 4.52 -4.66 -13.54
N PHE A 232 5.00 -5.42 -14.53
CA PHE A 232 6.15 -5.04 -15.36
C PHE A 232 5.89 -3.75 -16.14
N LEU A 233 4.74 -3.64 -16.82
CA LEU A 233 4.38 -2.44 -17.59
C LEU A 233 4.27 -1.19 -16.70
N ILE A 234 3.66 -1.32 -15.52
CA ILE A 234 3.56 -0.22 -14.55
C ILE A 234 4.94 0.11 -13.95
N ALA A 235 5.79 -0.89 -13.71
CA ALA A 235 7.15 -0.68 -13.25
C ALA A 235 8.01 0.10 -14.25
N LEU A 236 7.83 -0.14 -15.56
CA LEU A 236 8.47 0.66 -16.60
C LEU A 236 8.01 2.11 -16.55
N LYS A 237 6.69 2.32 -16.39
CA LYS A 237 6.09 3.66 -16.24
C LYS A 237 6.64 4.43 -15.04
N LEU A 238 6.83 3.74 -13.91
CA LEU A 238 7.35 4.37 -12.69
C LEU A 238 8.84 4.73 -12.77
N ASN A 239 9.61 4.07 -13.64
CA ASN A 239 11.05 4.28 -13.78
C ASN A 239 11.42 5.19 -14.97
N ASP A 240 10.45 5.69 -15.75
CA ASP A 240 10.66 6.37 -17.04
C ASP A 240 11.61 5.60 -17.97
N GLU A 241 11.70 4.27 -17.83
CA GLU A 241 12.54 3.43 -18.66
C GLU A 241 11.79 3.08 -19.94
N ALA A 242 12.19 3.71 -21.06
CA ALA A 242 11.75 3.30 -22.38
C ALA A 242 12.18 1.84 -22.65
N ILE A 243 11.28 1.07 -23.26
CA ILE A 243 11.58 -0.29 -23.71
C ILE A 243 12.66 -0.20 -24.79
N VAL A 244 13.90 -0.58 -24.46
CA VAL A 244 14.88 -1.00 -25.47
C VAL A 244 14.63 -2.48 -25.73
N SER A 245 13.53 -2.79 -26.40
CA SER A 245 13.47 -4.01 -27.20
C SER A 245 14.35 -3.75 -28.42
N GLU A 246 15.12 -4.73 -28.85
CA GLU A 246 16.19 -4.56 -29.84
C GLU A 246 15.78 -3.91 -31.18
N ASN A 247 14.50 -3.60 -31.44
CA ASN A 247 14.08 -2.90 -32.66
C ASN A 247 12.84 -1.96 -32.56
N ASN A 248 12.29 -1.61 -31.38
CA ASN A 248 11.20 -0.62 -31.31
C ASN A 248 11.19 0.16 -29.99
N ILE A 249 11.21 1.49 -30.08
CA ILE A 249 11.00 2.41 -28.96
C ILE A 249 9.49 2.46 -28.73
N ILE A 250 9.02 1.87 -27.64
CA ILE A 250 7.61 1.99 -27.23
C ILE A 250 7.45 3.33 -26.53
N THR A 251 6.56 4.16 -27.05
CA THR A 251 6.21 5.49 -26.49
C THR A 251 5.40 5.35 -25.20
N ALA A 252 5.34 6.42 -24.41
CA ALA A 252 4.55 6.46 -23.18
C ALA A 252 3.07 6.10 -23.43
N ASP A 253 2.47 6.61 -24.50
CA ASP A 253 1.05 6.38 -24.83
C ASP A 253 0.76 4.93 -25.24
N GLU A 254 1.73 4.28 -25.89
CA GLU A 254 1.65 2.86 -26.24
C GLU A 254 1.68 1.98 -24.99
N ILE A 255 2.48 2.32 -23.98
CA ILE A 255 2.52 1.57 -22.71
C ILE A 255 1.18 1.67 -21.96
N GLU A 256 0.52 2.83 -21.94
CA GLU A 256 -0.79 2.97 -21.28
C GLU A 256 -1.87 2.16 -21.99
N THR A 257 -1.82 2.15 -23.32
CA THR A 257 -2.70 1.31 -24.13
C THR A 257 -2.49 -0.18 -23.82
N GLU A 258 -1.24 -0.62 -23.68
CA GLU A 258 -0.94 -2.01 -23.31
C GLU A 258 -1.33 -2.34 -21.86
N ILE A 259 -1.14 -1.41 -20.91
CA ILE A 259 -1.63 -1.57 -19.52
C ILE A 259 -3.15 -1.81 -19.52
N ALA A 260 -3.91 -1.01 -20.28
CA ALA A 260 -5.36 -1.14 -20.34
C ALA A 260 -5.79 -2.48 -20.96
N LYS A 261 -5.14 -2.92 -22.05
CA LYS A 261 -5.39 -4.23 -22.68
C LYS A 261 -5.06 -5.38 -21.73
N GLU A 262 -3.87 -5.35 -21.12
CA GLU A 262 -3.41 -6.39 -20.20
C GLU A 262 -4.29 -6.47 -18.96
N PHE A 263 -4.77 -5.33 -18.45
CA PHE A 263 -5.72 -5.32 -17.33
C PHE A 263 -7.06 -5.99 -17.67
N GLN A 264 -7.60 -5.79 -18.88
CA GLN A 264 -8.80 -6.52 -19.31
C GLN A 264 -8.53 -8.02 -19.45
N PHE A 265 -7.41 -8.39 -20.07
CA PHE A 265 -7.01 -9.78 -20.20
C PHE A 265 -6.83 -10.46 -18.83
N PHE A 266 -6.22 -9.75 -17.86
CA PHE A 266 -6.09 -10.22 -16.49
C PHE A 266 -7.46 -10.49 -15.86
N LYS A 267 -8.40 -9.56 -16.00
CA LYS A 267 -9.76 -9.69 -15.49
C LYS A 267 -10.46 -10.91 -16.10
N GLU A 268 -10.37 -11.11 -17.42
CA GLU A 268 -10.92 -12.28 -18.10
C GLU A 268 -10.31 -13.58 -17.56
N ARG A 269 -8.99 -13.62 -17.37
CA ARG A 269 -8.30 -14.80 -16.83
C ARG A 269 -8.69 -15.14 -15.40
N LEU A 270 -8.85 -14.13 -14.53
CA LEU A 270 -9.34 -14.36 -13.17
C LEU A 270 -10.74 -15.01 -13.16
N ASN A 271 -11.62 -14.64 -14.10
CA ASN A 271 -12.93 -15.27 -14.24
C ASN A 271 -12.79 -16.75 -14.66
N ILE A 272 -12.00 -17.00 -15.71
CA ILE A 272 -11.82 -18.34 -16.28
C ILE A 272 -11.19 -19.30 -15.25
N GLU A 273 -10.28 -18.80 -14.43
CA GLU A 273 -9.54 -19.58 -13.42
C GLU A 273 -10.27 -19.62 -12.06
N GLU A 274 -11.46 -19.02 -11.95
CA GLU A 274 -12.29 -18.99 -10.73
C GLU A 274 -11.57 -18.38 -9.50
N LEU A 275 -10.68 -17.39 -9.72
CA LEU A 275 -9.88 -16.74 -8.67
C LEU A 275 -10.52 -15.45 -8.10
N GLN A 276 -11.80 -15.22 -8.38
CA GLN A 276 -12.52 -14.01 -7.99
C GLN A 276 -13.10 -14.11 -6.57
N SER A 277 -12.24 -14.00 -5.57
CA SER A 277 -12.71 -13.74 -4.21
C SER A 277 -13.20 -12.29 -4.07
N THR A 278 -14.10 -12.02 -3.11
CA THR A 278 -14.56 -10.66 -2.79
C THR A 278 -13.40 -9.70 -2.52
N GLN A 279 -12.32 -10.18 -1.91
CA GLN A 279 -11.10 -9.38 -1.69
C GLN A 279 -10.40 -9.02 -3.00
N VAL A 280 -10.26 -9.97 -3.92
CA VAL A 280 -9.67 -9.74 -5.25
C VAL A 280 -10.52 -8.75 -6.04
N GLU A 281 -11.85 -8.86 -6.01
CA GLU A 281 -12.74 -7.92 -6.70
C GLU A 281 -12.63 -6.48 -6.17
N ASN A 282 -12.58 -6.31 -4.85
CA ASN A 282 -12.38 -5.00 -4.23
C ASN A 282 -11.04 -4.37 -4.64
N PHE A 283 -9.96 -5.16 -4.64
CA PHE A 283 -8.67 -4.70 -5.12
C PHE A 283 -8.70 -4.38 -6.63
N MET A 284 -9.38 -5.19 -7.45
CA MET A 284 -9.52 -4.92 -8.88
C MET A 284 -10.25 -3.60 -9.17
N GLY A 285 -11.30 -3.28 -8.41
CA GLY A 285 -11.96 -1.98 -8.49
C GLY A 285 -11.01 -0.83 -8.14
N THR A 286 -10.22 -1.01 -7.09
CA THR A 286 -9.20 -0.03 -6.66
C THR A 286 -8.10 0.15 -7.72
N VAL A 287 -7.62 -0.95 -8.34
CA VAL A 287 -6.63 -0.87 -9.42
C VAL A 287 -7.18 -0.11 -10.61
N LEU A 288 -8.42 -0.39 -11.03
CA LEU A 288 -9.04 0.27 -12.18
C LEU A 288 -9.14 1.79 -11.97
N VAL A 289 -9.56 2.23 -10.78
CA VAL A 289 -9.60 3.65 -10.41
C VAL A 289 -8.20 4.26 -10.50
N ASN A 290 -7.19 3.61 -9.92
CA ASN A 290 -5.83 4.11 -9.93
C ASN A 290 -5.20 4.16 -11.33
N ILE A 291 -5.46 3.18 -12.20
CA ILE A 291 -5.02 3.20 -13.60
C ILE A 291 -5.67 4.38 -14.35
N LYS A 292 -6.98 4.60 -14.18
CA LYS A 292 -7.69 5.72 -14.82
C LYS A 292 -7.16 7.09 -14.40
N HIS A 293 -6.79 7.24 -13.13
CA HIS A 293 -6.22 8.47 -12.59
C HIS A 293 -4.69 8.52 -12.68
N GLN A 294 -4.05 7.59 -13.42
CA GLN A 294 -2.60 7.51 -13.58
C GLN A 294 -1.81 7.47 -12.26
N ASN A 295 -2.42 6.95 -11.19
CA ASN A 295 -1.77 6.72 -9.91
C ASN A 295 -1.03 5.38 -9.93
N TRP A 296 0.05 5.32 -10.71
CA TRP A 296 0.81 4.11 -11.01
C TRP A 296 1.39 3.44 -9.77
N LYS A 297 1.85 4.21 -8.80
CA LYS A 297 2.44 3.69 -7.56
C LYS A 297 1.41 2.94 -6.72
N LEU A 298 0.22 3.52 -6.55
CA LEU A 298 -0.85 2.88 -5.81
C LEU A 298 -1.43 1.68 -6.58
N ALA A 299 -1.56 1.79 -7.91
CA ALA A 299 -1.94 0.67 -8.77
C ALA A 299 -0.97 -0.51 -8.61
N PHE A 300 0.34 -0.24 -8.68
CA PHE A 300 1.39 -1.25 -8.51
C PHE A 300 1.29 -1.96 -7.16
N SER A 301 1.23 -1.20 -6.06
CA SER A 301 1.13 -1.77 -4.71
C SER A 301 -0.15 -2.59 -4.50
N THR A 302 -1.27 -2.15 -5.09
CA THR A 302 -2.54 -2.90 -5.03
C THR A 302 -2.45 -4.20 -5.84
N LEU A 303 -1.82 -4.18 -7.01
CA LEU A 303 -1.57 -5.39 -7.81
C LEU A 303 -0.63 -6.38 -7.11
N GLU A 304 0.37 -5.91 -6.36
CA GLU A 304 1.20 -6.79 -5.51
C GLU A 304 0.36 -7.52 -4.46
N ASN A 305 -0.66 -6.85 -3.91
CA ASN A 305 -1.56 -7.47 -2.93
C ASN A 305 -2.43 -8.55 -3.59
N ILE A 306 -2.94 -8.29 -4.80
CA ILE A 306 -3.65 -9.32 -5.57
C ILE A 306 -2.72 -10.50 -5.87
N LEU A 307 -1.45 -10.23 -6.23
CA LEU A 307 -0.48 -11.26 -6.54
C LEU A 307 -0.26 -12.19 -5.35
N LYS A 308 -0.12 -11.65 -4.15
CA LYS A 308 0.01 -12.45 -2.91
C LYS A 308 -1.21 -13.32 -2.61
N LEU A 309 -2.41 -12.89 -3.03
CA LEU A 309 -3.63 -13.67 -2.84
C LEU A 309 -3.72 -14.84 -3.82
N ILE A 310 -3.39 -14.61 -5.09
CA ILE A 310 -3.51 -15.64 -6.14
C ILE A 310 -2.28 -16.54 -6.25
N ARG A 311 -1.13 -16.09 -5.74
CA ARG A 311 0.14 -16.82 -5.71
C ARG A 311 0.61 -17.00 -4.25
N PRO A 312 0.19 -18.07 -3.58
CA PRO A 312 0.63 -18.37 -2.21
C PRO A 312 2.15 -18.61 -2.10
N LEU A 313 2.80 -19.07 -3.18
CA LEU A 313 4.23 -19.35 -3.20
C LEU A 313 4.85 -18.92 -4.53
N ASN A 314 5.89 -18.09 -4.46
CA ASN A 314 6.65 -17.59 -5.60
C ASN A 314 7.83 -18.52 -5.91
N ILE A 315 7.55 -19.52 -6.75
CA ILE A 315 8.52 -20.53 -7.18
C ILE A 315 9.76 -19.90 -7.88
N PRO A 316 9.62 -18.95 -8.84
CA PRO A 316 10.79 -18.30 -9.42
C PRO A 316 11.68 -17.60 -8.39
N GLU A 317 11.10 -16.87 -7.44
CA GLU A 317 11.87 -16.22 -6.36
C GLU A 317 12.57 -17.26 -5.48
N LEU A 318 11.88 -18.35 -5.13
CA LEU A 318 12.46 -19.42 -4.34
C LEU A 318 13.71 -20.03 -5.01
N PHE A 319 13.68 -20.26 -6.33
CA PHE A 319 14.84 -20.73 -7.07
C PHE A 319 16.00 -19.73 -7.07
N ARG A 320 15.72 -18.42 -7.20
CA ARG A 320 16.74 -17.37 -7.08
C ARG A 320 17.39 -17.39 -5.69
N LEU A 321 16.57 -17.55 -4.64
CA LEU A 321 17.07 -17.65 -3.27
C LEU A 321 17.90 -18.93 -3.08
N PHE A 322 17.49 -20.06 -3.64
CA PHE A 322 18.27 -21.30 -3.61
C PHE A 322 19.62 -21.17 -4.30
N GLN A 323 19.66 -20.49 -5.44
CA GLN A 323 20.92 -20.20 -6.12
C GLN A 323 21.86 -19.38 -5.23
N LYS A 324 21.36 -18.32 -4.59
CA LYS A 324 22.15 -17.52 -3.61
C LYS A 324 22.63 -18.36 -2.44
N VAL A 325 21.78 -19.25 -1.94
CA VAL A 325 22.13 -20.21 -0.88
C VAL A 325 23.24 -21.15 -1.34
N ASP A 326 23.20 -21.66 -2.57
CA ASP A 326 24.24 -22.51 -3.14
C ASP A 326 25.57 -21.77 -3.32
N GLU A 327 25.52 -20.54 -3.82
CA GLU A 327 26.67 -19.66 -3.94
C GLU A 327 27.30 -19.40 -2.56
N THR A 328 26.50 -19.08 -1.55
CA THR A 328 26.98 -18.91 -0.17
C THR A 328 27.59 -20.18 0.39
N ALA A 329 26.97 -21.35 0.18
CA ALA A 329 27.48 -22.63 0.65
C ALA A 329 28.89 -22.92 0.08
N GLN A 330 29.10 -22.61 -1.20
CA GLN A 330 30.42 -22.74 -1.83
C GLN A 330 31.47 -21.80 -1.20
N LEU A 331 31.08 -20.59 -0.82
CA LEU A 331 32.00 -19.61 -0.19
C LEU A 331 32.44 -20.01 1.22
N VAL A 332 31.62 -20.76 1.95
CA VAL A 332 31.89 -21.17 3.33
C VAL A 332 32.42 -22.59 3.46
N ARG A 333 32.47 -23.34 2.37
CA ARG A 333 32.91 -24.74 2.36
C ARG A 333 34.35 -24.88 2.84
N GLY A 334 34.53 -25.67 3.90
CA GLY A 334 35.86 -25.97 4.46
C GLY A 334 36.50 -24.81 5.24
N GLU A 335 35.77 -23.73 5.47
CA GLU A 335 36.21 -22.58 6.27
C GLU A 335 35.73 -22.73 7.71
N ASP A 336 36.46 -22.12 8.65
CA ASP A 336 35.98 -21.95 10.01
C ASP A 336 34.91 -20.85 10.05
N ILE A 337 33.69 -21.22 10.42
CA ILE A 337 32.54 -20.32 10.41
C ILE A 337 31.99 -20.07 11.82
N ILE A 338 31.53 -18.84 12.05
CA ILE A 338 30.65 -18.49 13.17
C ILE A 338 29.30 -18.12 12.58
N LEU A 339 28.29 -18.94 12.83
CA LEU A 339 26.91 -18.69 12.43
C LEU A 339 26.14 -18.02 13.58
N LEU A 340 25.68 -16.80 13.37
CA LEU A 340 24.88 -16.07 14.35
C LEU A 340 23.40 -16.37 14.13
N LEU A 341 22.73 -16.92 15.15
CA LEU A 341 21.33 -17.33 15.09
C LEU A 341 20.50 -16.56 16.13
N GLY A 342 19.26 -16.23 15.78
CA GLY A 342 18.33 -15.51 16.67
C GLY A 342 17.21 -14.81 15.90
N GLY A 343 16.17 -14.36 16.61
CA GLY A 343 15.04 -13.65 16.02
C GLY A 343 15.43 -12.35 15.31
N THR A 344 14.52 -11.83 14.49
CA THR A 344 14.67 -10.50 13.86
C THR A 344 14.80 -9.42 14.94
N GLY A 345 15.74 -8.48 14.76
CA GLY A 345 16.02 -7.43 15.73
C GLY A 345 16.94 -7.82 16.90
N ALA A 346 17.40 -9.07 17.00
CA ALA A 346 18.31 -9.52 18.06
C ALA A 346 19.75 -8.92 18.00
N GLY A 347 20.03 -8.06 17.00
CA GLY A 347 21.34 -7.41 16.85
C GLY A 347 22.41 -8.24 16.13
N LYS A 348 22.02 -9.27 15.36
CA LYS A 348 22.95 -10.13 14.59
C LYS A 348 23.82 -9.33 13.61
N SER A 349 23.20 -8.65 12.66
CA SER A 349 23.88 -7.82 11.66
C SER A 349 24.70 -6.69 12.29
N THR A 350 24.19 -6.05 13.36
CA THR A 350 24.93 -5.05 14.14
C THR A 350 26.18 -5.64 14.80
N THR A 351 26.08 -6.85 15.36
CA THR A 351 27.22 -7.56 15.96
C THR A 351 28.27 -7.91 14.91
N ILE A 352 27.85 -8.34 13.71
CA ILE A 352 28.76 -8.64 12.60
C ILE A 352 29.48 -7.38 12.13
N HIS A 353 28.79 -6.25 12.02
CA HIS A 353 29.44 -4.98 11.71
C HIS A 353 30.51 -4.62 12.73
N PHE A 354 30.20 -4.75 14.03
CA PHE A 354 31.15 -4.49 15.10
C PHE A 354 32.36 -5.42 15.02
N LEU A 355 32.13 -6.74 14.95
CA LEU A 355 33.18 -7.75 14.89
C LEU A 355 34.02 -7.68 13.61
N GLY A 356 33.45 -7.22 12.50
CA GLY A 356 34.15 -6.99 11.25
C GLY A 356 34.82 -5.60 11.16
N GLY A 357 34.89 -4.86 12.26
CA GLY A 357 35.68 -3.63 12.38
C GLY A 357 35.00 -2.35 11.87
N SER A 358 33.67 -2.34 11.74
CA SER A 358 32.94 -1.11 11.41
C SER A 358 32.91 -0.15 12.61
N GLN A 359 32.98 1.15 12.34
CA GLN A 359 32.63 2.15 13.35
C GLN A 359 31.12 2.32 13.42
N LEU A 360 30.55 2.19 14.62
CA LEU A 360 29.11 2.31 14.86
C LEU A 360 28.79 3.62 15.57
N LYS A 361 27.66 4.25 15.23
CA LYS A 361 27.16 5.47 15.87
C LYS A 361 25.67 5.35 16.16
N GLU A 362 25.25 5.85 17.31
CA GLU A 362 23.83 6.02 17.60
C GLU A 362 23.26 7.22 16.82
N ILE A 363 22.21 6.96 16.04
CA ILE A 363 21.47 7.96 15.27
C ILE A 363 19.97 7.81 15.54
N LYS A 364 19.18 8.83 15.21
CA LYS A 364 17.72 8.73 15.20
C LYS A 364 17.21 8.57 13.77
N VAL A 365 16.47 7.49 13.52
CA VAL A 365 15.81 7.20 12.24
C VAL A 365 14.32 7.05 12.52
N SER A 366 13.49 7.90 11.90
CA SER A 366 12.04 7.91 12.11
C SER A 366 11.62 8.00 13.59
N GLY A 367 12.38 8.75 14.39
CA GLY A 367 12.13 8.94 15.83
C GLY A 367 12.65 7.82 16.74
N LEU A 368 13.16 6.71 16.17
CA LEU A 368 13.72 5.57 16.90
C LEU A 368 15.25 5.68 16.97
N ASN A 369 15.83 5.27 18.10
CA ASN A 369 17.29 5.15 18.22
C ASN A 369 17.77 3.94 17.42
N HIS A 370 18.86 4.13 16.67
CA HIS A 370 19.43 3.13 15.78
C HIS A 370 20.96 3.15 15.89
N ILE A 371 21.57 1.99 16.08
CA ILE A 371 23.03 1.85 15.99
C ILE A 371 23.37 1.57 14.52
N HIS A 372 23.96 2.57 13.87
CA HIS A 372 24.23 2.55 12.44
C HIS A 372 25.73 2.49 12.14
N PRO A 373 26.19 1.68 11.16
CA PRO A 373 27.57 1.69 10.71
C PRO A 373 27.88 2.97 9.92
N VAL A 374 28.91 3.70 10.33
CA VAL A 374 29.34 4.97 9.70
C VAL A 374 30.59 4.78 8.84
N GLU A 375 31.54 3.98 9.31
CA GLU A 375 32.77 3.67 8.58
C GLU A 375 32.90 2.15 8.44
N ILE A 376 32.73 1.65 7.22
CA ILE A 376 32.80 0.23 6.89
C ILE A 376 34.14 -0.05 6.23
N ARG A 377 35.06 -0.67 6.98
CA ARG A 377 36.41 -1.01 6.49
C ARG A 377 36.44 -2.30 5.67
N ASN A 378 35.73 -3.32 6.14
CA ASN A 378 35.63 -4.60 5.46
C ASN A 378 34.65 -4.51 4.27
N PRO A 379 35.08 -4.79 3.02
CA PRO A 379 34.21 -4.70 1.85
C PRO A 379 33.03 -5.67 1.88
N ASP A 380 33.14 -6.83 2.54
CA ASP A 380 32.06 -7.82 2.62
C ASP A 380 30.86 -7.28 3.41
N LEU A 381 31.11 -6.42 4.39
CA LEU A 381 30.09 -5.78 5.23
C LEU A 381 29.22 -4.78 4.46
N LYS A 382 29.60 -4.34 3.26
CA LYS A 382 28.78 -3.44 2.45
C LYS A 382 27.47 -4.08 1.98
N LYS A 383 27.41 -5.41 2.01
CA LYS A 383 26.21 -6.19 1.66
C LYS A 383 25.26 -6.38 2.85
N ILE A 384 25.70 -6.04 4.06
CA ILE A 384 24.91 -6.13 5.28
C ILE A 384 24.37 -4.75 5.60
N SER A 385 23.06 -4.65 5.82
CA SER A 385 22.39 -3.45 6.29
C SER A 385 21.87 -3.66 7.71
N THR A 386 21.73 -2.56 8.45
CA THR A 386 21.10 -2.55 9.76
C THR A 386 19.96 -1.55 9.73
N THR A 387 18.80 -1.90 10.32
CA THR A 387 17.66 -0.98 10.46
C THR A 387 17.15 -0.99 11.90
N PRO A 388 16.46 0.08 12.37
CA PRO A 388 15.84 0.10 13.69
C PRO A 388 14.53 -0.70 13.75
N PHE A 389 14.06 -1.22 12.62
CA PHE A 389 12.79 -1.92 12.54
C PHE A 389 12.98 -3.41 12.79
N ALA A 390 12.00 -4.04 13.42
CA ALA A 390 11.98 -5.49 13.61
C ALA A 390 11.58 -6.21 12.31
N ARG A 391 12.33 -5.99 11.22
CA ARG A 391 12.19 -6.68 9.94
C ARG A 391 13.55 -7.19 9.48
N SER A 392 13.59 -8.37 8.86
CA SER A 392 14.84 -8.93 8.38
C SER A 392 15.21 -8.26 7.06
N GLU A 393 16.33 -7.56 7.06
CA GLU A 393 16.95 -7.05 5.83
C GLU A 393 17.70 -8.17 5.09
N THR A 394 18.25 -9.11 5.88
CA THR A 394 19.00 -10.26 5.39
C THR A 394 18.01 -11.34 4.94
N ARG A 395 17.97 -11.62 3.63
CA ARG A 395 17.07 -12.63 3.01
C ARG A 395 17.74 -13.99 2.73
N CYS A 396 19.06 -14.06 2.85
CA CYS A 396 19.88 -15.26 2.70
C CYS A 396 21.10 -15.14 3.61
N ILE A 397 21.79 -16.24 3.92
CA ILE A 397 23.03 -16.17 4.70
C ILE A 397 24.08 -15.35 3.94
N ILE A 398 24.67 -14.35 4.60
CA ILE A 398 25.74 -13.52 4.04
C ILE A 398 27.04 -13.83 4.79
N PRO A 399 28.03 -14.47 4.14
CA PRO A 399 29.33 -14.70 4.73
C PRO A 399 30.19 -13.43 4.69
N VAL A 400 30.87 -13.13 5.79
CA VAL A 400 31.79 -12.01 5.95
C VAL A 400 33.12 -12.56 6.42
N ARG A 401 34.16 -12.48 5.58
CA ARG A 401 35.48 -12.92 6.00
C ARG A 401 36.13 -11.84 6.84
N VAL A 402 36.56 -12.18 8.06
CA VAL A 402 37.25 -11.27 8.97
C VAL A 402 38.65 -11.80 9.20
N HIS A 403 39.66 -11.03 8.77
CA HIS A 403 41.05 -11.31 9.14
C HIS A 403 41.34 -10.71 10.51
N PHE A 404 41.96 -11.49 11.41
CA PHE A 404 42.18 -11.01 12.78
C PHE A 404 43.04 -9.75 12.82
N LYS A 405 44.04 -9.63 11.94
CA LYS A 405 44.86 -8.42 11.79
C LYS A 405 44.05 -7.13 11.53
N ASP A 406 42.94 -7.23 10.80
CA ASP A 406 42.13 -6.05 10.40
C ASP A 406 41.29 -5.51 11.57
N VAL A 407 41.14 -6.33 12.62
CA VAL A 407 40.38 -6.02 13.85
C VAL A 407 41.27 -6.00 15.09
N GLY A 408 42.59 -5.87 14.91
CA GLY A 408 43.56 -5.68 16.00
C GLY A 408 44.13 -6.97 16.61
N GLY A 409 43.89 -8.13 15.99
CA GLY A 409 44.49 -9.41 16.35
C GLY A 409 45.92 -9.58 15.82
N TYR A 410 46.65 -10.54 16.38
CA TYR A 410 48.09 -10.76 16.09
C TYR A 410 48.39 -11.82 15.01
N SER A 411 47.38 -12.55 14.51
CA SER A 411 47.55 -13.59 13.49
C SER A 411 47.01 -13.17 12.12
N ASN A 412 47.56 -13.78 11.07
CA ASN A 412 47.10 -13.62 9.68
C ASN A 412 45.92 -14.54 9.32
N GLU A 413 45.42 -15.30 10.29
CA GLU A 413 44.28 -16.18 10.12
C GLU A 413 42.99 -15.36 9.91
N SER A 414 41.98 -16.03 9.36
CA SER A 414 40.65 -15.46 9.16
C SER A 414 39.58 -16.40 9.67
N ILE A 415 38.45 -15.81 10.06
CA ILE A 415 37.23 -16.53 10.36
C ILE A 415 36.10 -15.95 9.51
N VAL A 416 35.12 -16.77 9.15
CA VAL A 416 33.94 -16.30 8.41
C VAL A 416 32.78 -16.12 9.38
N LEU A 417 32.31 -14.88 9.50
CA LEU A 417 31.08 -14.56 10.23
C LEU A 417 29.90 -14.65 9.27
N CYS A 418 28.88 -15.43 9.61
CA CYS A 418 27.71 -15.61 8.77
C CYS A 418 26.51 -14.86 9.37
N ASP A 419 26.04 -13.83 8.67
CA ASP A 419 24.77 -13.17 9.02
C ASP A 419 23.62 -14.05 8.55
N SER A 420 22.81 -14.54 9.48
CA SER A 420 21.61 -15.29 9.16
C SER A 420 20.39 -14.36 9.19
N PRO A 421 19.39 -14.62 8.35
CA PRO A 421 18.05 -14.09 8.56
C PRO A 421 17.50 -14.45 9.95
N GLY A 422 16.54 -13.67 10.43
CA GLY A 422 15.87 -13.97 11.70
C GLY A 422 15.05 -15.27 11.63
N PHE A 423 14.94 -15.98 12.76
CA PHE A 423 13.88 -16.99 12.89
C PHE A 423 12.51 -16.30 12.91
N GLU A 424 11.49 -17.00 12.40
CA GLU A 424 10.12 -16.47 12.25
C GLU A 424 10.07 -15.17 11.43
N ASP A 425 10.94 -15.08 10.42
CA ASP A 425 11.02 -13.90 9.57
C ASP A 425 9.68 -13.65 8.85
N THR A 426 9.17 -12.42 8.98
CA THR A 426 7.91 -11.98 8.36
C THR A 426 8.05 -11.65 6.88
N SER A 427 9.22 -11.89 6.28
CA SER A 427 9.56 -11.50 4.92
C SER A 427 8.98 -12.41 3.82
N GLY A 428 8.25 -13.46 4.21
CA GLY A 428 7.51 -14.37 3.32
C GLY A 428 7.97 -15.82 3.43
N SER A 429 7.10 -16.74 2.99
CA SER A 429 7.35 -18.19 3.06
C SER A 429 8.55 -18.62 2.21
N GLU A 430 8.84 -17.94 1.10
CA GLU A 430 9.98 -18.24 0.23
C GLU A 430 11.30 -17.99 0.95
N VAL A 431 11.38 -16.88 1.68
CA VAL A 431 12.56 -16.49 2.47
C VAL A 431 12.76 -17.51 3.59
N ASP A 432 11.71 -17.86 4.32
CA ASP A 432 11.77 -18.86 5.39
C ASP A 432 12.28 -20.24 4.89
N ILE A 433 11.74 -20.73 3.77
CA ILE A 433 12.19 -21.99 3.16
C ILE A 433 13.66 -21.90 2.74
N ALA A 434 14.06 -20.82 2.06
CA ALA A 434 15.44 -20.61 1.63
C ALA A 434 16.41 -20.53 2.82
N ASN A 435 16.00 -19.91 3.92
CA ASN A 435 16.79 -19.78 5.13
C ASN A 435 17.03 -21.13 5.80
N GLY A 436 15.97 -21.94 5.93
CA GLY A 436 16.08 -23.29 6.47
C GLY A 436 17.09 -24.15 5.69
N ILE A 437 17.02 -24.10 4.35
CA ILE A 437 17.97 -24.81 3.48
C ILE A 437 19.37 -24.20 3.58
N GLY A 438 19.49 -22.88 3.64
CA GLY A 438 20.75 -22.16 3.76
C GLY A 438 21.53 -22.53 5.02
N ILE A 439 20.85 -22.58 6.17
CA ILE A 439 21.47 -22.97 7.44
C ILE A 439 22.00 -24.41 7.36
N VAL A 440 21.19 -25.34 6.84
CA VAL A 440 21.60 -26.74 6.69
C VAL A 440 22.81 -26.88 5.76
N LYS A 441 22.84 -26.16 4.63
CA LYS A 441 23.98 -26.21 3.70
C LYS A 441 25.23 -25.58 4.31
N ALA A 442 25.11 -24.44 4.98
CA ALA A 442 26.23 -23.79 5.67
C ALA A 442 26.86 -24.70 6.74
N ILE A 443 26.05 -25.44 7.50
CA ILE A 443 26.55 -26.38 8.52
C ILE A 443 27.24 -27.59 7.88
N LYS A 444 26.80 -28.05 6.71
CA LYS A 444 27.33 -29.25 6.05
C LYS A 444 28.69 -29.04 5.38
N GLY A 445 29.06 -27.80 5.03
CA GLY A 445 30.28 -27.51 4.26
C GLY A 445 30.14 -27.85 2.78
#